data_AF-A0AAW6E930-F1
#
_entry.id   AF-A0AAW6E930-F1
#
_cell.length_a   1.000
_cell.length_b   1.000
_cell.length_c   1.000
_cell.angle_alpha   90.00
_cell.angle_beta   90.00
_cell.angle_gamma   90.00
#
_symmetry.space_group_name_H-M   'P 1'
#
loop_
_entity.id
_entity.type
_entity.pdbx_description
1 polymer ?
#
loop_
_entity_poly.entity_id
_entity_poly.type
_entity_poly.pdbx_seq_one_letter_code
_entity_poly.pdbx_strand_id
1 'polypeptide(L)'
;MIYVVGDLHGDLSKIKKLHEDKKLSKSDTVILLGDTGLSSTYEMFATSLKKQLAAIPTNFLCVRGEFDALNYTTYTESERWHLNITEGKIHDNSYKQKIWNCGKGDYQEAYPNILYANDGEIFVIEDKAILTIGGACMQNKQWRSDIFGIEFIPDKPQKVVKDKAKFNLEQYGWKVDYVVTHTCPYEYRPTDRYIPDLNTAKCFKRHYDNEKFLSKIRNKLVYEMWLCGHFHLDRTVGNVRFLYDDIYEIK
;
A
#
# COMPACT_ATOMS: atom_id res chain seq x y z
N MET A 1 6.47 -15.35 -11.76
CA MET A 1 5.18 -15.51 -11.04
C MET A 1 4.87 -14.26 -10.20
N ILE A 2 3.61 -14.02 -9.85
CA ILE A 2 3.20 -12.87 -9.04
C ILE A 2 2.43 -13.34 -7.80
N TYR A 3 2.91 -12.95 -6.63
CA TYR A 3 2.27 -13.22 -5.34
C TYR A 3 1.82 -11.91 -4.68
N VAL A 4 0.73 -11.96 -3.92
CA VAL A 4 0.18 -10.79 -3.23
C VAL A 4 -0.01 -11.12 -1.76
N VAL A 5 0.51 -10.25 -0.90
CA VAL A 5 0.51 -10.43 0.56
C VAL A 5 0.01 -9.15 1.22
N GLY A 6 -0.95 -9.30 2.13
CA GLY A 6 -1.45 -8.20 2.96
C GLY A 6 -0.62 -7.99 4.23
N ASP A 7 -0.60 -6.75 4.71
CA ASP A 7 -0.30 -6.32 6.08
C ASP A 7 0.80 -7.14 6.78
N LEU A 8 2.06 -6.71 6.61
CA LEU A 8 3.19 -7.38 7.27
C LEU A 8 3.38 -6.89 8.71
N HIS A 9 3.12 -5.60 8.97
CA HIS A 9 3.38 -4.95 10.26
C HIS A 9 4.79 -5.24 10.80
N GLY A 10 5.77 -5.38 9.90
CA GLY A 10 7.15 -5.72 10.22
C GLY A 10 7.45 -7.20 10.47
N ASP A 11 6.47 -8.10 10.35
CA ASP A 11 6.69 -9.54 10.40
C ASP A 11 6.92 -10.15 9.00
N LEU A 12 8.15 -10.58 8.74
CA LEU A 12 8.53 -11.20 7.47
C LEU A 12 8.28 -12.71 7.41
N SER A 13 7.68 -13.32 8.44
CA SER A 13 7.49 -14.78 8.51
C SER A 13 6.72 -15.33 7.31
N LYS A 14 5.67 -14.61 6.86
CA LYS A 14 4.91 -14.95 5.65
C LYS A 14 5.78 -14.97 4.39
N ILE A 15 6.65 -13.97 4.23
CA ILE A 15 7.51 -13.84 3.05
C ILE A 15 8.63 -14.88 3.06
N LYS A 16 9.22 -15.15 4.23
CA LYS A 16 10.25 -16.19 4.40
C LYS A 16 9.68 -17.57 4.08
N LYS A 17 8.50 -17.89 4.63
CA LYS A 17 7.79 -19.14 4.32
C LYS A 17 7.44 -19.25 2.84
N LEU A 18 6.93 -18.17 2.23
CA LEU A 18 6.67 -18.15 0.79
C LEU A 18 7.93 -18.46 -0.04
N HIS A 19 9.07 -17.89 0.34
CA HIS A 19 10.35 -18.17 -0.32
C HIS A 19 10.81 -19.62 -0.11
N GLU A 20 10.63 -20.17 1.09
CA GLU A 20 10.94 -21.58 1.38
C GLU A 20 10.10 -22.53 0.53
N ASP A 21 8.80 -22.27 0.41
CA ASP A 21 7.83 -23.11 -0.28
C ASP A 21 7.93 -23.00 -1.81
N LYS A 22 8.06 -21.78 -2.33
CA LYS A 22 7.99 -21.49 -3.78
C LYS A 22 9.34 -21.27 -4.44
N LYS A 23 10.42 -21.19 -3.65
CA LYS A 23 11.78 -20.88 -4.15
C LYS A 23 11.81 -19.61 -5.01
N LEU A 24 11.28 -18.52 -4.46
CA LEU A 24 11.20 -17.24 -5.17
C LEU A 24 12.55 -16.84 -5.79
N SER A 25 12.47 -16.22 -6.96
CA SER A 25 13.61 -15.83 -7.79
C SER A 25 13.41 -14.42 -8.36
N LYS A 26 14.43 -13.91 -9.05
CA LYS A 26 14.45 -12.53 -9.57
C LYS A 26 13.45 -12.31 -10.70
N SER A 27 12.90 -13.38 -11.29
CA SER A 27 11.77 -13.28 -12.24
C SER A 27 10.42 -13.17 -11.54
N ASP A 28 10.35 -13.48 -10.23
CA ASP A 28 9.11 -13.38 -9.47
C ASP A 28 8.91 -11.98 -8.90
N THR A 29 7.65 -11.65 -8.63
CA THR A 29 7.26 -10.44 -7.93
C THR A 29 6.36 -10.76 -6.75
N VAL A 30 6.61 -10.12 -5.61
CA VAL A 30 5.71 -10.11 -4.45
C VAL A 30 5.16 -8.71 -4.26
N ILE A 31 3.86 -8.55 -4.41
CA ILE A 31 3.13 -7.30 -4.16
C ILE A 31 2.72 -7.26 -2.69
N LEU A 32 3.11 -6.20 -1.98
CA LEU A 32 2.76 -5.97 -0.59
C LEU A 32 1.67 -4.92 -0.50
N LEU A 33 0.50 -5.26 0.05
CA LEU A 33 -0.69 -4.41 0.07
C LEU A 33 -0.66 -3.35 1.18
N GLY A 34 0.50 -2.78 1.47
CA GLY A 34 0.68 -1.77 2.52
C GLY A 34 0.83 -2.31 3.93
N ASP A 35 1.06 -1.38 4.85
CA ASP A 35 1.40 -1.59 6.25
C ASP A 35 2.55 -2.59 6.39
N THR A 36 3.63 -2.31 5.68
CA THR A 36 4.79 -3.20 5.61
C THR A 36 5.68 -3.10 6.85
N GLY A 37 5.69 -1.92 7.49
CA GLY A 37 6.64 -1.57 8.56
C GLY A 37 7.99 -1.06 8.05
N LEU A 38 8.18 -0.96 6.73
CA LEU A 38 9.43 -0.50 6.11
C LEU A 38 9.68 1.00 6.28
N SER A 39 8.66 1.79 6.62
CA SER A 39 8.74 3.24 6.85
C SER A 39 8.50 3.63 8.32
N SER A 40 8.86 2.76 9.27
CA SER A 40 8.66 3.01 10.71
C SER A 40 9.52 4.18 11.23
N THR A 41 8.99 4.93 12.20
CA THR A 41 9.74 5.97 12.94
C THR A 41 10.96 5.41 13.70
N TYR A 42 10.99 4.10 13.97
CA TYR A 42 12.14 3.42 14.54
C TYR A 42 13.12 3.02 13.43
N GLU A 43 14.02 3.93 13.06
CA GLU A 43 14.93 3.79 11.91
C GLU A 43 15.73 2.48 11.89
N MET A 44 16.27 2.08 13.05
CA MET A 44 17.04 0.83 13.17
C MET A 44 16.18 -0.40 12.82
N PHE A 45 14.91 -0.40 13.23
CA PHE A 45 13.97 -1.47 12.92
C PHE A 45 13.64 -1.49 11.43
N ALA A 46 13.26 -0.35 10.86
CA ALA A 46 12.95 -0.22 9.43
C ALA A 46 14.14 -0.63 8.55
N THR A 47 15.35 -0.21 8.90
CA THR A 47 16.59 -0.56 8.18
C THR A 47 16.89 -2.05 8.24
N SER A 48 16.75 -2.67 9.42
CA SER A 48 16.91 -4.12 9.59
C SER A 48 15.90 -4.91 8.76
N LEU A 49 14.65 -4.44 8.74
CA LEU A 49 13.56 -5.05 7.97
C LEU A 49 13.83 -4.97 6.47
N LYS A 50 14.21 -3.80 5.94
CA LYS A 50 14.59 -3.62 4.53
C LYS A 50 15.75 -4.54 4.13
N LYS A 51 16.78 -4.66 4.97
CA LYS A 51 17.91 -5.57 4.71
C LYS A 51 17.48 -7.02 4.60
N GLN A 52 16.64 -7.49 5.54
CA GLN A 52 16.13 -8.85 5.53
C GLN A 52 15.23 -9.12 4.32
N LEU A 53 14.35 -8.17 3.97
CA LEU A 53 13.45 -8.29 2.83
C LEU A 53 14.25 -8.29 1.51
N ALA A 54 15.19 -7.34 1.35
CA ALA A 54 16.01 -7.23 0.15
C ALA A 54 16.92 -8.43 -0.09
N ALA A 55 17.29 -9.19 0.96
CA ALA A 55 18.07 -10.42 0.84
C ALA A 55 17.30 -11.58 0.18
N ILE A 56 15.96 -11.52 0.14
CA ILE A 56 15.14 -12.52 -0.56
C ILE A 56 15.24 -12.21 -2.06
N PRO A 57 15.60 -13.20 -2.90
CA PRO A 57 16.00 -12.95 -4.28
C PRO A 57 14.79 -12.76 -5.21
N THR A 58 13.85 -11.88 -4.87
CA THR A 58 12.65 -11.54 -5.65
C THR A 58 12.46 -10.04 -5.75
N ASN A 59 11.52 -9.57 -6.58
CA ASN A 59 11.12 -8.17 -6.65
C ASN A 59 9.95 -7.91 -5.70
N PHE A 60 10.01 -6.83 -4.93
CA PHE A 60 8.91 -6.39 -4.07
C PHE A 60 8.29 -5.12 -4.64
N LEU A 61 6.97 -5.13 -4.82
CA LEU A 61 6.18 -3.96 -5.17
C LEU A 61 5.30 -3.57 -3.98
N CYS A 62 5.66 -2.51 -3.28
CA CYS A 62 4.97 -2.04 -2.07
C CYS A 62 3.90 -1.01 -2.43
N VAL A 63 2.63 -1.36 -2.20
CA VAL A 63 1.53 -0.40 -2.17
C VAL A 63 1.58 0.34 -0.82
N ARG A 64 1.24 1.63 -0.82
CA ARG A 64 1.27 2.44 0.39
C ARG A 64 0.17 2.02 1.38
N GLY A 65 0.54 1.74 2.62
CA GLY A 65 -0.37 1.51 3.74
C GLY A 65 -0.95 2.78 4.39
N GLU A 66 -1.66 2.59 5.50
CA GLU A 66 -2.01 3.65 6.46
C GLU A 66 -0.73 4.18 7.14
N PHE A 67 0.15 3.27 7.55
CA PHE A 67 1.33 3.60 8.36
C PHE A 67 2.63 3.75 7.57
N ASP A 68 2.63 3.43 6.27
CA ASP A 68 3.83 3.48 5.45
C ASP A 68 4.24 4.89 4.98
N ALA A 69 3.37 5.90 5.19
CA ALA A 69 3.65 7.30 4.89
C ALA A 69 3.49 8.15 6.14
N LEU A 70 4.61 8.41 6.82
CA LEU A 70 4.67 9.45 7.85
C LEU A 70 4.42 10.79 7.17
N ASN A 71 3.17 11.24 7.21
CA ASN A 71 2.65 12.37 6.44
C ASN A 71 3.06 13.72 7.07
N TYR A 72 4.11 14.37 6.54
CA TYR A 72 4.45 15.75 6.92
C TYR A 72 4.41 16.71 5.74
N THR A 73 4.03 17.95 6.07
CA THR A 73 3.58 19.04 5.20
C THR A 73 4.51 19.34 4.03
N THR A 74 3.88 19.64 2.88
CA THR A 74 4.43 20.22 1.64
C THR A 74 5.38 19.37 0.82
N TYR A 75 4.94 18.22 0.31
CA TYR A 75 5.80 17.49 -0.61
C TYR A 75 5.06 16.80 -1.78
N THR A 76 5.77 16.73 -2.90
CA THR A 76 5.38 16.17 -4.21
C THR A 76 5.13 14.66 -4.13
N GLU A 77 4.56 14.07 -5.18
CA GLU A 77 4.21 12.64 -5.21
C GLU A 77 5.39 11.71 -4.89
N SER A 78 6.63 12.12 -5.21
CA SER A 78 7.84 11.37 -4.89
C SER A 78 8.17 11.31 -3.40
N GLU A 79 7.69 12.26 -2.60
CA GLU A 79 8.23 12.49 -1.26
C GLU A 79 7.41 11.85 -0.13
N ARG A 80 6.35 11.11 -0.48
CA ARG A 80 5.45 10.46 0.49
C ARG A 80 6.06 9.21 1.14
N TRP A 81 7.06 8.59 0.53
CA TRP A 81 7.79 7.45 1.10
C TRP A 81 9.01 7.88 1.93
N HIS A 82 9.33 9.17 2.02
CA HIS A 82 10.67 9.68 2.40
C HIS A 82 10.83 10.16 3.85
N LEU A 83 9.90 9.87 4.76
CA LEU A 83 9.87 10.62 6.01
C LEU A 83 10.40 9.82 7.20
N ASN A 84 11.73 9.83 7.36
CA ASN A 84 12.36 9.79 8.69
C ASN A 84 12.45 11.23 9.20
N ILE A 85 11.61 11.57 10.18
CA ILE A 85 11.72 12.82 10.92
C ILE A 85 12.18 12.54 12.34
N THR A 86 13.38 13.04 12.65
CA THR A 86 13.90 13.11 14.02
C THR A 86 14.02 14.60 14.35
N GLU A 87 13.43 15.04 15.46
CA GLU A 87 13.51 16.44 15.92
C GLU A 87 13.10 17.50 14.87
N GLY A 88 12.14 17.19 13.99
CA GLY A 88 11.66 18.13 12.97
C GLY A 88 12.55 18.26 11.74
N LYS A 89 13.56 17.40 11.55
CA LYS A 89 14.42 17.37 10.36
C LYS A 89 14.19 16.10 9.54
N ILE A 90 14.12 16.26 8.21
CA ILE A 90 14.07 15.15 7.25
C ILE A 90 15.48 14.57 7.12
N HIS A 91 15.63 13.28 7.41
CA HIS A 91 16.95 12.63 7.42
C HIS A 91 17.24 11.78 6.17
N ASP A 92 16.25 11.41 5.34
CA ASP A 92 16.47 10.42 4.28
C ASP A 92 16.18 10.95 2.85
N ASN A 93 17.23 11.50 2.20
CA ASN A 93 17.25 11.81 0.77
C ASN A 93 17.77 10.64 -0.10
N SER A 94 17.80 9.40 0.40
CA SER A 94 18.40 8.26 -0.32
C SER A 94 17.51 7.61 -1.38
N TYR A 95 16.23 7.97 -1.41
CA TYR A 95 15.29 7.43 -2.35
C TYR A 95 15.41 8.12 -3.72
N LYS A 96 15.30 7.32 -4.77
CA LYS A 96 15.31 7.73 -6.18
C LYS A 96 14.06 7.22 -6.85
N GLN A 97 13.67 7.86 -7.95
CA GLN A 97 12.55 7.40 -8.76
C GLN A 97 13.06 6.58 -9.94
N LYS A 98 12.31 5.56 -10.33
CA LYS A 98 12.51 4.85 -11.60
C LYS A 98 11.18 4.43 -12.21
N ILE A 99 11.20 4.17 -13.51
CA ILE A 99 10.16 3.39 -14.17
C ILE A 99 10.57 1.93 -14.09
N TRP A 100 9.65 1.07 -13.67
CA TRP A 100 9.83 -0.38 -13.62
C TRP A 100 8.53 -1.04 -14.05
N ASN A 101 8.58 -1.95 -15.02
CA ASN A 101 7.39 -2.63 -15.55
C ASN A 101 6.25 -1.65 -15.89
N CYS A 102 6.57 -0.62 -16.69
CA CYS A 102 5.66 0.44 -17.14
C CYS A 102 5.16 1.43 -16.06
N GLY A 103 5.24 1.10 -14.77
CA GLY A 103 4.83 1.97 -13.68
C GLY A 103 6.00 2.75 -13.06
N LYS A 104 5.69 3.89 -12.44
CA LYS A 104 6.66 4.68 -11.67
C LYS A 104 6.69 4.26 -10.20
N GLY A 105 7.88 4.19 -9.62
CA GLY A 105 8.06 3.90 -8.20
C GLY A 105 9.30 4.58 -7.61
N ASP A 106 9.29 4.72 -6.30
CA ASP A 106 10.43 5.16 -5.50
C ASP A 106 11.22 3.94 -4.98
N TYR A 107 12.54 4.04 -4.87
CA TYR A 107 13.41 2.96 -4.36
C TYR A 107 14.67 3.53 -3.73
N GLN A 108 15.32 2.75 -2.88
CA GLN A 108 16.66 3.08 -2.36
C GLN A 108 17.70 2.26 -3.10
N GLU A 109 18.83 2.85 -3.47
CA GLU A 109 19.91 2.12 -4.19
C GLU A 109 20.47 0.95 -3.37
N ALA A 110 20.44 1.04 -2.04
CA ALA A 110 20.83 -0.03 -1.14
C ALA A 110 19.88 -1.25 -1.18
N TYR A 111 18.63 -1.06 -1.62
CA TYR A 111 17.57 -2.07 -1.66
C TYR A 111 16.86 -2.06 -3.03
N PRO A 112 17.57 -2.34 -4.13
CA PRO A 112 17.09 -2.06 -5.48
C PRO A 112 15.90 -2.92 -5.92
N ASN A 113 15.66 -4.03 -5.23
CA ASN A 113 14.55 -4.95 -5.44
C ASN A 113 13.31 -4.62 -4.59
N ILE A 114 13.33 -3.55 -3.78
CA ILE A 114 12.15 -3.04 -3.09
C ILE A 114 11.72 -1.75 -3.81
N LEU A 115 10.59 -1.81 -4.49
CA LEU A 115 9.99 -0.68 -5.17
C LEU A 115 8.71 -0.25 -4.46
N TYR A 116 8.62 1.02 -4.14
CA TYR A 116 7.45 1.64 -3.56
C TYR A 116 6.61 2.26 -4.67
N ALA A 117 5.41 1.71 -4.91
CA ALA A 117 4.56 2.12 -6.02
C ALA A 117 4.03 3.54 -5.79
N ASN A 118 4.09 4.39 -6.83
CA ASN A 118 3.40 5.67 -6.79
C ASN A 118 1.90 5.44 -7.02
N ASP A 119 1.06 6.17 -6.29
CA ASP A 119 -0.38 5.96 -6.36
C ASP A 119 -0.94 6.30 -7.76
N GLY A 120 -1.81 5.42 -8.28
CA GLY A 120 -2.43 5.59 -9.59
C GLY A 120 -1.57 5.13 -10.78
N GLU A 121 -0.40 4.56 -10.53
CA GLU A 121 0.40 3.87 -11.54
C GLU A 121 -0.20 2.51 -11.94
N ILE A 122 0.09 2.10 -13.17
CA ILE A 122 -0.27 0.79 -13.70
C ILE A 122 1.03 0.06 -14.04
N PHE A 123 1.23 -1.10 -13.43
CA PHE A 123 2.39 -1.95 -13.67
C PHE A 123 2.00 -3.10 -14.59
N VAL A 124 2.82 -3.40 -15.58
CA VAL A 124 2.65 -4.55 -16.47
C VAL A 124 3.66 -5.63 -16.09
N ILE A 125 3.21 -6.64 -15.34
CA ILE A 125 4.08 -7.69 -14.78
C ILE A 125 3.56 -9.02 -15.30
N GLU A 126 4.43 -9.84 -15.92
CA GLU A 126 4.06 -11.14 -16.48
C GLU A 126 2.78 -11.06 -17.33
N ASP A 127 2.72 -10.09 -18.24
CA ASP A 127 1.55 -9.75 -19.11
C ASP A 127 0.30 -9.16 -18.43
N LYS A 128 0.25 -9.09 -17.10
CA LYS A 128 -0.89 -8.53 -16.35
C LYS A 128 -0.74 -7.04 -16.12
N ALA A 129 -1.74 -6.25 -16.51
CA ALA A 129 -1.90 -4.86 -16.13
C ALA A 129 -2.48 -4.76 -14.71
N ILE A 130 -1.73 -4.15 -13.79
CA ILE A 130 -2.05 -4.08 -12.36
C ILE A 130 -2.08 -2.62 -11.91
N LEU A 131 -3.26 -2.13 -11.55
CA LEU A 131 -3.43 -0.78 -10.98
C LEU A 131 -3.05 -0.78 -9.49
N THR A 132 -2.15 0.12 -9.08
CA THR A 132 -1.76 0.30 -7.67
C THR A 132 -2.32 1.61 -7.10
N ILE A 133 -3.09 1.53 -6.02
CA ILE A 133 -3.53 2.72 -5.26
C ILE A 133 -3.43 2.44 -3.76
N GLY A 134 -2.53 3.13 -3.08
CA GLY A 134 -2.34 3.00 -1.64
C GLY A 134 -3.08 4.03 -0.80
N GLY A 135 -2.88 3.92 0.51
CA GLY A 135 -3.53 4.68 1.56
C GLY A 135 -4.79 4.00 2.10
N ALA A 136 -5.04 4.23 3.38
CA ALA A 136 -6.30 4.00 4.08
C ALA A 136 -6.47 5.15 5.07
N CYS A 137 -7.71 5.51 5.44
CA CYS A 137 -7.90 6.62 6.36
C CYS A 137 -7.37 6.29 7.76
N MET A 138 -6.39 7.06 8.22
CA MET A 138 -5.80 6.88 9.53
C MET A 138 -6.78 7.14 10.66
N GLN A 139 -6.98 6.11 11.48
CA GLN A 139 -7.81 6.21 12.68
C GLN A 139 -7.02 6.87 13.82
N ASN A 140 -7.70 7.51 14.77
CA ASN A 140 -7.09 8.11 15.97
C ASN A 140 -5.98 9.14 15.69
N LYS A 141 -6.06 9.86 14.57
CA LYS A 141 -5.06 10.84 14.14
C LYS A 141 -4.68 11.86 15.23
N GLN A 142 -5.67 12.41 15.95
CA GLN A 142 -5.42 13.36 17.03
C GLN A 142 -4.69 12.70 18.21
N TRP A 143 -5.22 11.59 18.74
CA TRP A 143 -4.58 10.85 19.84
C TRP A 143 -3.15 10.41 19.49
N ARG A 144 -2.90 9.99 18.26
CA ARG A 144 -1.54 9.67 17.78
C ARG A 144 -0.66 10.91 17.70
N SER A 145 -1.20 12.04 17.21
CA SER A 145 -0.49 13.31 17.20
C SER A 145 -0.06 13.70 18.61
N ASP A 146 -0.94 13.50 19.59
CA ASP A 146 -0.70 13.83 20.99
C ASP A 146 0.36 12.92 21.64
N ILE A 147 0.39 11.62 21.30
CA ILE A 147 1.37 10.65 21.85
C ILE A 147 2.74 10.79 21.22
N PHE A 148 2.80 10.92 19.89
CA PHE A 148 4.06 10.92 19.17
C PHE A 148 4.63 12.32 18.97
N GLY A 149 3.85 13.38 19.25
CA GLY A 149 4.22 14.77 18.97
C GLY A 149 4.28 15.08 17.47
N ILE A 150 3.46 14.39 16.67
CA ILE A 150 3.54 14.35 15.20
C ILE A 150 2.28 14.95 14.57
N GLU A 151 2.40 16.05 13.84
CA GLU A 151 1.30 16.57 13.03
C GLU A 151 1.13 15.76 11.74
N PHE A 152 -0.02 15.11 11.58
CA PHE A 152 -0.32 14.29 10.40
C PHE A 152 -1.08 15.09 9.32
N ILE A 153 -0.77 14.91 8.02
CA ILE A 153 -1.58 15.48 6.90
C ILE A 153 -2.95 14.79 6.79
N PRO A 154 -4.03 15.48 6.33
CA PRO A 154 -5.31 14.84 6.02
C PRO A 154 -5.20 13.68 5.03
N ASP A 155 -5.78 12.54 5.41
CA ASP A 155 -5.73 11.26 4.69
C ASP A 155 -6.71 11.18 3.51
N LYS A 156 -6.84 12.28 2.77
CA LYS A 156 -7.71 12.33 1.61
C LYS A 156 -6.86 12.00 0.39
N PRO A 157 -7.36 11.19 -0.56
CA PRO A 157 -6.68 11.02 -1.81
C PRO A 157 -6.60 12.40 -2.48
N GLN A 158 -5.37 12.87 -2.66
CA GLN A 158 -5.12 14.19 -3.20
C GLN A 158 -5.61 14.26 -4.64
N LYS A 159 -6.00 15.46 -5.07
CA LYS A 159 -6.47 15.70 -6.44
C LYS A 159 -5.47 15.17 -7.49
N VAL A 160 -4.17 15.36 -7.26
CA VAL A 160 -3.10 14.83 -8.12
C VAL A 160 -3.18 13.32 -8.29
N VAL A 161 -3.31 12.55 -7.19
CA VAL A 161 -3.43 11.09 -7.25
C VAL A 161 -4.68 10.67 -8.01
N LYS A 162 -5.82 11.33 -7.74
CA LYS A 162 -7.08 11.05 -8.43
C LYS A 162 -6.99 11.30 -9.93
N ASP A 163 -6.42 12.43 -10.31
CA ASP A 163 -6.28 12.85 -11.70
C ASP A 163 -5.30 11.94 -12.45
N LYS A 164 -4.20 11.55 -11.80
CA LYS A 164 -3.21 10.62 -12.35
C LYS A 164 -3.77 9.22 -12.56
N ALA A 165 -4.43 8.65 -11.55
CA ALA A 165 -5.08 7.34 -11.68
C ALA A 165 -6.11 7.36 -12.82
N LYS A 166 -6.93 8.43 -12.90
CA LYS A 166 -7.88 8.61 -13.99
C LYS A 166 -7.17 8.70 -15.34
N PHE A 167 -6.13 9.53 -15.46
CA PHE A 167 -5.37 9.71 -16.70
C PHE A 167 -4.81 8.38 -17.20
N ASN A 168 -4.12 7.63 -16.34
CA ASN A 168 -3.55 6.32 -16.67
C ASN A 168 -4.66 5.33 -17.08
N LEU A 169 -5.78 5.29 -16.37
CA LEU A 169 -6.91 4.44 -16.73
C LEU A 169 -7.57 4.81 -18.07
N GLU A 170 -7.66 6.09 -18.44
CA GLU A 170 -8.12 6.48 -19.77
C GLU A 170 -7.19 5.92 -20.87
N GLN A 171 -5.86 5.89 -20.64
CA GLN A 171 -4.91 5.31 -21.61
C GLN A 171 -5.09 3.79 -21.80
N TYR A 172 -5.55 3.11 -20.75
CA TYR A 172 -5.83 1.67 -20.77
C TYR A 172 -7.30 1.34 -21.10
N GLY A 173 -8.10 2.35 -21.52
CA GLY A 173 -9.51 2.15 -21.86
C GLY A 173 -10.35 1.66 -20.69
N TRP A 174 -9.97 2.00 -19.45
CA TRP A 174 -10.60 1.53 -18.21
C TRP A 174 -10.64 0.01 -18.06
N LYS A 175 -9.61 -0.66 -18.56
CA LYS A 175 -9.42 -2.09 -18.38
C LYS A 175 -8.04 -2.40 -17.83
N VAL A 176 -8.00 -3.13 -16.73
CA VAL A 176 -6.78 -3.72 -16.14
C VAL A 176 -7.12 -5.14 -15.70
N ASP A 177 -6.13 -6.00 -15.49
CA ASP A 177 -6.40 -7.37 -15.05
C ASP A 177 -6.67 -7.38 -13.54
N TYR A 178 -5.83 -6.70 -12.76
CA TYR A 178 -5.96 -6.65 -11.30
C TYR A 178 -5.89 -5.22 -10.76
N VAL A 179 -6.49 -5.04 -9.59
CA VAL A 179 -6.33 -3.83 -8.79
C VAL A 179 -5.77 -4.21 -7.43
N VAL A 180 -4.71 -3.54 -7.00
CA VAL A 180 -4.08 -3.79 -5.70
C VAL A 180 -4.08 -2.50 -4.88
N THR A 181 -4.69 -2.56 -3.70
CA THR A 181 -4.83 -1.41 -2.81
C THR A 181 -4.61 -1.78 -1.37
N HIS A 182 -4.41 -0.79 -0.49
CA HIS A 182 -4.35 -1.08 0.94
C HIS A 182 -5.77 -1.24 1.54
N THR A 183 -6.64 -0.22 1.44
CA THR A 183 -8.06 -0.33 1.81
C THR A 183 -8.94 -0.84 0.66
N CYS A 184 -10.23 -1.07 0.90
CA CYS A 184 -11.20 -1.58 -0.09
C CYS A 184 -12.15 -0.47 -0.60
N PRO A 185 -12.90 -0.70 -1.69
CA PRO A 185 -14.01 0.17 -2.07
C PRO A 185 -15.07 0.28 -0.97
N TYR A 186 -15.74 1.44 -0.87
CA TYR A 186 -16.63 1.80 0.24
C TYR A 186 -17.74 0.79 0.55
N GLU A 187 -18.30 0.15 -0.48
CA GLU A 187 -19.40 -0.81 -0.35
C GLU A 187 -18.93 -2.16 0.20
N TYR A 188 -17.62 -2.45 0.14
CA TYR A 188 -17.04 -3.73 0.53
C TYR A 188 -16.51 -3.77 1.96
N ARG A 189 -16.48 -2.63 2.66
CA ARG A 189 -15.97 -2.55 4.03
C ARG A 189 -16.67 -3.60 4.92
N PRO A 190 -15.91 -4.37 5.73
CA PRO A 190 -16.44 -5.42 6.58
C PRO A 190 -17.16 -4.83 7.79
N THR A 191 -18.39 -4.36 7.57
CA THR A 191 -19.19 -3.70 8.61
C THR A 191 -19.57 -4.62 9.78
N ASP A 192 -19.59 -5.93 9.53
CA ASP A 192 -19.81 -6.98 10.52
C ASP A 192 -18.71 -7.08 11.59
N ARG A 193 -17.51 -6.53 11.32
CA ARG A 193 -16.40 -6.43 12.27
C ARG A 193 -16.51 -5.22 13.20
N TYR A 194 -17.43 -4.29 12.94
CA TYR A 194 -17.59 -3.11 13.77
C TYR A 194 -18.46 -3.44 14.98
N ILE A 195 -17.82 -3.59 16.15
CA ILE A 195 -18.51 -3.66 17.44
C ILE A 195 -19.05 -2.25 17.74
N PRO A 196 -20.37 -2.04 17.80
CA PRO A 196 -20.94 -0.75 18.13
C PRO A 196 -20.92 -0.58 19.65
N ASP A 197 -19.77 -0.18 20.19
CA ASP A 197 -19.76 0.44 21.51
C ASP A 197 -20.15 1.93 21.33
N LEU A 198 -21.19 2.34 22.08
CA LEU A 198 -21.78 3.68 22.05
C LEU A 198 -20.80 4.80 22.46
N ASN A 199 -19.71 4.48 23.16
CA ASN A 199 -18.66 5.42 23.53
C ASN A 199 -17.57 5.54 22.46
N THR A 200 -17.23 4.45 21.77
CA THR A 200 -16.28 4.48 20.66
C THR A 200 -16.86 5.29 19.49
N ALA A 201 -18.14 5.11 19.11
CA ALA A 201 -18.75 5.80 17.97
C ALA A 201 -18.65 7.36 17.97
N LYS A 202 -18.52 8.01 19.14
CA LYS A 202 -18.31 9.47 19.25
C LYS A 202 -16.85 9.90 19.04
N CYS A 203 -15.88 9.02 19.28
CA CYS A 203 -14.45 9.27 19.10
C CYS A 203 -13.97 8.96 17.67
N PHE A 204 -14.70 8.16 16.90
CA PHE A 204 -14.33 7.76 15.53
C PHE A 204 -15.16 8.48 14.46
N LYS A 205 -14.84 9.75 14.17
CA LYS A 205 -15.21 10.31 12.85
C LYS A 205 -14.34 9.63 11.79
N ARG A 206 -14.80 8.47 11.29
CA ARG A 206 -14.14 7.80 10.17
C ARG A 206 -14.40 8.60 8.90
N HIS A 207 -13.32 9.06 8.27
CA HIS A 207 -13.37 9.62 6.94
C HIS A 207 -13.15 8.49 5.95
N TYR A 208 -14.08 8.31 5.01
CA TYR A 208 -14.00 7.22 4.03
C TYR A 208 -13.66 7.75 2.64
N ASP A 209 -12.81 8.79 2.57
CA ASP A 209 -12.54 9.49 1.32
C ASP A 209 -11.70 8.65 0.35
N ASN A 210 -10.81 7.80 0.87
CA ASN A 210 -10.07 6.79 0.10
C ASN A 210 -11.03 5.74 -0.45
N GLU A 211 -11.82 5.10 0.40
CA GLU A 211 -12.75 4.04 0.01
C GLU A 211 -13.80 4.54 -1.00
N LYS A 212 -14.34 5.75 -0.79
CA LYS A 212 -15.28 6.38 -1.75
C LYS A 212 -14.61 6.72 -3.08
N PHE A 213 -13.33 7.08 -3.08
CA PHE A 213 -12.59 7.28 -4.32
C PHE A 213 -12.39 5.95 -5.06
N LEU A 214 -12.02 4.89 -4.34
CA LEU A 214 -11.88 3.54 -4.90
C LEU A 214 -13.20 3.04 -5.49
N SER A 215 -14.34 3.30 -4.85
CA SER A 215 -15.67 2.99 -5.41
C SER A 215 -15.93 3.69 -6.75
N LYS A 216 -15.51 4.96 -6.90
CA LYS A 216 -15.65 5.68 -8.18
C LYS A 216 -14.82 5.06 -9.29
N ILE A 217 -13.61 4.61 -8.98
CA ILE A 217 -12.76 3.88 -9.94
C ILE A 217 -13.44 2.56 -10.31
N ARG A 218 -13.78 1.76 -9.30
CA ARG A 218 -14.42 0.44 -9.46
C ARG A 218 -15.66 0.49 -10.35
N ASN A 219 -16.51 1.49 -10.20
CA ASN A 219 -17.78 1.59 -10.93
C ASN A 219 -17.62 1.78 -12.45
N LYS A 220 -16.45 2.21 -12.93
CA LYS A 220 -16.16 2.38 -14.36
C LYS A 220 -15.17 1.33 -14.88
N LEU A 221 -14.34 0.76 -14.00
CA LEU A 221 -13.25 -0.13 -14.35
C LEU A 221 -13.72 -1.55 -14.67
N VAL A 222 -13.17 -2.14 -15.73
CA VAL A 222 -13.24 -3.58 -16.01
C VAL A 222 -11.98 -4.24 -15.46
N TYR A 223 -12.15 -5.23 -14.58
CA TYR A 223 -11.05 -5.94 -13.93
C TYR A 223 -11.47 -7.35 -13.48
N GLU A 224 -10.50 -8.26 -13.32
CA GLU A 224 -10.72 -9.62 -12.86
C GLU A 224 -10.89 -9.68 -11.35
N MET A 225 -9.88 -9.22 -10.60
CA MET A 225 -9.86 -9.24 -9.14
C MET A 225 -9.29 -7.96 -8.54
N TRP A 226 -9.89 -7.53 -7.43
CA TRP A 226 -9.41 -6.46 -6.57
C TRP A 226 -8.84 -7.06 -5.30
N LEU A 227 -7.58 -6.81 -4.98
CA LEU A 227 -6.89 -7.37 -3.83
C LEU A 227 -6.57 -6.25 -2.83
N CYS A 228 -7.02 -6.38 -1.58
CA CYS A 228 -6.83 -5.37 -0.54
C CYS A 228 -6.41 -5.96 0.82
N GLY A 229 -5.70 -5.18 1.62
CA GLY A 229 -5.27 -5.49 2.98
C GLY A 229 -6.13 -4.78 4.04
N HIS A 230 -5.47 -4.13 5.00
CA HIS A 230 -5.98 -3.18 6.01
C HIS A 230 -6.93 -3.75 7.08
N PHE A 231 -7.82 -4.67 6.71
CA PHE A 231 -8.92 -5.12 7.59
C PHE A 231 -8.60 -6.34 8.46
N HIS A 232 -7.37 -6.85 8.38
CA HIS A 232 -6.87 -8.01 9.12
C HIS A 232 -7.84 -9.21 9.03
N LEU A 233 -8.17 -9.58 7.79
CA LEU A 233 -9.00 -10.74 7.51
C LEU A 233 -8.79 -11.26 6.09
N ASP A 234 -9.05 -12.56 5.94
CA ASP A 234 -9.14 -13.24 4.67
C ASP A 234 -10.60 -13.46 4.30
N ARG A 235 -11.03 -12.85 3.19
CA ARG A 235 -12.42 -12.94 2.71
C ARG A 235 -12.48 -12.62 1.23
N THR A 236 -13.38 -13.30 0.52
CA THR A 236 -13.72 -12.93 -0.86
C THR A 236 -15.19 -12.52 -0.92
N VAL A 237 -15.47 -11.37 -1.52
CA VAL A 237 -16.84 -10.90 -1.79
C VAL A 237 -16.89 -10.49 -3.26
N GLY A 238 -17.58 -11.27 -4.09
CA GLY A 238 -17.56 -11.09 -5.54
C GLY A 238 -16.13 -11.09 -6.08
N ASN A 239 -15.74 -10.02 -6.76
CA ASN A 239 -14.40 -9.83 -7.31
C ASN A 239 -13.47 -8.99 -6.42
N VAL A 240 -13.71 -8.98 -5.10
CA VAL A 240 -12.85 -8.30 -4.11
C VAL A 240 -12.35 -9.32 -3.10
N ARG A 241 -11.03 -9.41 -2.93
CA ARG A 241 -10.33 -10.31 -2.02
C ARG A 241 -9.57 -9.51 -0.98
N PHE A 242 -9.89 -9.76 0.27
CA PHE A 242 -9.17 -9.29 1.44
C PHE A 242 -8.08 -10.30 1.79
N LEU A 243 -6.86 -9.81 2.07
CA LEU A 243 -5.71 -10.64 2.41
C LEU A 243 -5.11 -10.19 3.74
N TYR A 244 -4.92 -11.15 4.65
CA TYR A 244 -4.16 -10.96 5.88
C TYR A 244 -3.20 -12.12 6.13
N ASP A 245 -3.73 -13.33 6.35
CA ASP A 245 -2.91 -14.54 6.54
C ASP A 245 -2.66 -15.27 5.22
N ASP A 246 -3.62 -15.23 4.29
CA ASP A 246 -3.50 -15.90 2.99
C ASP A 246 -2.55 -15.16 2.04
N ILE A 247 -1.96 -15.94 1.14
CA ILE A 247 -1.15 -15.45 0.01
C ILE A 247 -1.94 -15.71 -1.27
N TYR A 248 -2.15 -14.66 -2.07
CA TYR A 248 -2.82 -14.80 -3.36
C TYR A 248 -1.80 -14.91 -4.49
N GLU A 249 -1.97 -15.88 -5.38
CA GLU A 249 -1.16 -16.04 -6.59
C GLU A 249 -1.95 -15.51 -7.78
N ILE A 250 -1.43 -14.48 -8.44
CA ILE A 250 -1.99 -13.95 -9.69
C ILE A 250 -1.62 -14.91 -10.83
N LYS A 251 -2.64 -15.32 -11.60
CA LYS A 251 -2.52 -16.20 -12.76
C LYS A 251 -2.72 -15.42 -14.06
#